data_AF-A0ABD7ATJ4-F1
#
_entry.id   AF-A0ABD7ATJ4-F1
#
_cell.length_a   1.000
_cell.length_b   1.000
_cell.length_c   1.000
_cell.angle_alpha   90.00
_cell.angle_beta   90.00
_cell.angle_gamma   90.00
#
_symmetry.space_group_name_H-M   'P 1'
#
loop_
_entity.id
_entity.type
_entity.pdbx_description
1 polymer ?
#
loop_
_entity_poly.entity_id
_entity_poly.type
_entity_poly.pdbx_seq_one_letter_code
_entity_poly.pdbx_strand_id
1 'polypeptide(L)'
;MGLREELNRNRVASLQAASYPTGCRVCERKGVPVYPLRVAAVPRGQAGSTWRPEVPEQDVQLSGDEFKYALRTLRMGYLYVLLDKIVWHGYEVTADGCMRQFEALLMPEGDTVEPLAQMCRMTNHDVIAGFINIDNTCYSEAWLAFSRYPWSPDVLKGYQDGSRPDSRFTKIILSKEGQVSGDGCFALDESLSTLKANVAEFNSENFQNIEQVEGDDVGGVHGFYPRTDPEKQDALSYQIFRLSQEYHCTVMAVPLADEMGIIQELNNARMQLTESIQAYIERPEVLHQYVISQAITQYLEKIKSDITAQSGPLVESTGPSIGGYGPKAIPQEDVAAEAFARKYARLLKSYKEPVRADFDRQFDSKFTWPL
;
A
#
# COMPACT_ATOMS: atom_id res chain seq x y z
N MET A 1 -35.37 33.25 3.51
CA MET A 1 -34.82 32.82 2.22
C MET A 1 -35.49 33.63 1.13
N GLY A 2 -34.72 34.22 0.23
CA GLY A 2 -35.27 34.95 -0.92
C GLY A 2 -35.67 33.99 -2.04
N LEU A 3 -36.65 34.38 -2.87
CA LEU A 3 -37.13 33.61 -4.02
C LEU A 3 -35.99 33.13 -4.95
N ARG A 4 -34.93 33.93 -5.10
CA ARG A 4 -33.74 33.58 -5.91
C ARG A 4 -32.94 32.41 -5.33
N GLU A 5 -32.80 32.33 -4.01
CA GLU A 5 -32.09 31.23 -3.34
C GLU A 5 -32.87 29.93 -3.44
N GLU A 6 -34.20 30.01 -3.34
CA GLU A 6 -35.09 28.87 -3.54
C GLU A 6 -35.08 28.36 -4.97
N LEU A 7 -35.15 29.26 -5.96
CA LEU A 7 -35.02 28.90 -7.37
C LEU A 7 -33.67 28.22 -7.68
N ASN A 8 -32.58 28.75 -7.13
CA ASN A 8 -31.26 28.15 -7.31
C ASN A 8 -31.15 26.77 -6.67
N ARG A 9 -31.68 26.57 -5.45
CA ARG A 9 -31.71 25.26 -4.81
C ARG A 9 -32.53 24.25 -5.60
N ASN A 10 -33.71 24.65 -6.09
CA ASN A 10 -34.56 23.79 -6.90
C ASN A 10 -33.88 23.42 -8.22
N ARG A 11 -33.16 24.36 -8.84
CA ARG A 11 -32.35 24.10 -10.04
C ARG A 11 -31.27 23.05 -9.78
N VAL A 12 -30.48 23.21 -8.71
CA VAL A 12 -29.41 22.27 -8.36
C VAL A 12 -29.98 20.89 -8.04
N ALA A 13 -31.07 20.81 -7.27
CA ALA A 13 -31.74 19.54 -6.97
C ALA A 13 -32.25 18.85 -8.24
N SER A 14 -32.80 19.61 -9.19
CA SER A 14 -33.23 19.08 -10.48
C SER A 14 -32.07 18.56 -11.32
N LEU A 15 -30.93 19.27 -11.36
CA LEU A 15 -29.72 18.81 -12.05
C LEU A 15 -29.17 17.54 -11.40
N GLN A 16 -29.13 17.51 -10.07
CA GLN A 16 -28.68 16.36 -9.30
C GLN A 16 -29.56 15.13 -9.56
N ALA A 17 -30.87 15.28 -9.63
CA ALA A 17 -31.78 14.18 -9.94
C ALA A 17 -31.66 13.70 -11.40
N ALA A 18 -31.43 14.63 -12.34
CA ALA A 18 -31.29 14.33 -13.76
C ALA A 18 -29.95 13.67 -14.12
N SER A 19 -28.93 13.74 -13.25
CA SER A 19 -27.59 13.19 -13.50
C SER A 19 -27.50 11.66 -13.32
N TYR A 20 -28.62 11.04 -13.01
CA TYR A 20 -28.77 9.63 -12.70
C TYR A 20 -29.42 8.89 -13.89
N PRO A 21 -28.86 7.74 -14.34
CA PRO A 21 -29.46 6.99 -15.44
C PRO A 21 -30.85 6.47 -15.06
N THR A 22 -31.80 6.51 -15.98
CA THR A 22 -33.18 6.05 -15.70
C THR A 22 -33.29 4.52 -15.56
N GLY A 23 -32.34 3.77 -16.12
CA GLY A 23 -32.25 2.31 -15.94
C GLY A 23 -31.00 1.90 -15.16
N CYS A 24 -30.25 0.92 -15.66
CA CYS A 24 -29.15 0.32 -14.91
C CYS A 24 -28.06 1.33 -14.51
N ARG A 25 -27.78 1.41 -13.19
CA ARG A 25 -26.72 2.26 -12.59
C ARG A 25 -25.28 1.87 -12.95
N VAL A 26 -25.10 0.77 -13.69
CA VAL A 26 -23.81 0.25 -14.13
C VAL A 26 -23.59 0.49 -15.62
N CYS A 27 -24.46 -0.04 -16.48
CA CYS A 27 -24.20 -0.07 -17.93
C CYS A 27 -24.96 0.98 -18.76
N GLU A 28 -25.96 1.66 -18.21
CA GLU A 28 -26.76 2.65 -18.94
C GLU A 28 -26.33 4.11 -18.68
N ARG A 29 -25.10 4.29 -18.18
CA ARG A 29 -24.49 5.61 -18.01
C ARG A 29 -24.16 6.21 -19.38
N LYS A 30 -24.35 7.53 -19.52
CA LYS A 30 -24.16 8.26 -20.78
C LYS A 30 -23.20 9.43 -20.61
N GLY A 31 -22.55 9.80 -21.71
CA GLY A 31 -21.57 10.89 -21.76
C GLY A 31 -20.15 10.39 -21.98
N VAL A 32 -19.22 11.33 -22.03
CA VAL A 32 -17.80 11.08 -22.27
C VAL A 32 -17.26 10.11 -21.22
N PRO A 33 -16.63 9.00 -21.62
CA PRO A 33 -16.10 8.00 -20.71
C PRO A 33 -14.79 8.45 -20.07
N VAL A 34 -14.63 8.09 -18.80
CA VAL A 34 -13.38 8.22 -18.05
C VAL A 34 -13.11 6.88 -17.39
N TYR A 35 -11.86 6.42 -17.40
CA TYR A 35 -11.41 5.18 -16.76
C TYR A 35 -10.59 5.50 -15.50
N PRO A 36 -11.21 5.51 -14.31
CA PRO A 36 -10.52 5.85 -13.08
C PRO A 36 -9.53 4.75 -12.67
N LEU A 37 -8.33 5.17 -12.32
CA LEU A 37 -7.29 4.32 -11.76
C LEU A 37 -6.84 4.90 -10.42
N ARG A 38 -6.07 4.15 -9.64
CA ARG A 38 -5.41 4.68 -8.44
C ARG A 38 -3.91 4.53 -8.54
N VAL A 39 -3.20 5.48 -7.95
CA VAL A 39 -1.77 5.31 -7.68
C VAL A 39 -1.62 4.36 -6.48
N ALA A 40 -0.73 3.38 -6.61
CA ALA A 40 -0.46 2.41 -5.55
C ALA A 40 1.04 2.12 -5.44
N ALA A 41 1.47 1.73 -4.24
CA ALA A 41 2.77 1.10 -4.05
C ALA A 41 2.66 -0.37 -4.44
N VAL A 42 3.56 -0.82 -5.30
CA VAL A 42 3.68 -2.22 -5.71
C VAL A 42 5.11 -2.70 -5.49
N PRO A 43 5.31 -3.99 -5.19
CA PRO A 43 6.66 -4.56 -5.09
C PRO A 43 7.48 -4.24 -6.33
N ARG A 44 8.79 -4.00 -6.18
CA ARG A 44 9.69 -3.67 -7.30
C ARG A 44 9.73 -4.80 -8.34
N GLY A 45 9.68 -6.05 -7.89
CA GLY A 45 9.61 -7.25 -8.72
C GLY A 45 8.28 -7.44 -9.46
N GLN A 46 7.25 -6.66 -9.11
CA GLN A 46 5.94 -6.72 -9.76
C GLN A 46 6.10 -6.50 -11.27
N ALA A 47 5.46 -7.35 -12.08
CA ALA A 47 5.52 -7.32 -13.54
C ALA A 47 6.95 -7.42 -14.11
N GLY A 48 7.88 -7.96 -13.34
CA GLY A 48 9.28 -8.16 -13.75
C GLY A 48 10.16 -6.92 -13.54
N SER A 49 11.48 -7.16 -13.54
CA SER A 49 12.50 -6.15 -13.21
C SER A 49 12.67 -5.05 -14.26
N THR A 50 12.11 -5.22 -15.46
CA THR A 50 12.18 -4.26 -16.58
C THR A 50 10.94 -3.37 -16.68
N TRP A 51 9.86 -3.69 -15.96
CA TRP A 51 8.65 -2.87 -15.98
C TRP A 51 8.88 -1.54 -15.26
N ARG A 52 8.62 -0.44 -15.97
CA ARG A 52 8.80 0.95 -15.54
C ARG A 52 7.49 1.71 -15.77
N PRO A 53 6.50 1.57 -14.88
CA PRO A 53 5.23 2.27 -15.02
C PRO A 53 5.40 3.76 -14.77
N GLU A 54 4.62 4.56 -15.48
CA GLU A 54 4.48 5.98 -15.25
C GLU A 54 3.27 6.24 -14.33
N VAL A 55 3.46 7.16 -13.39
CA VAL A 55 2.41 7.66 -12.49
C VAL A 55 2.51 9.18 -12.42
N PRO A 56 1.43 9.90 -12.04
CA PRO A 56 1.55 11.31 -11.68
C PRO A 56 2.58 11.52 -10.57
N GLU A 57 3.14 12.73 -10.49
CA GLU A 57 4.08 13.09 -9.43
C GLU A 57 3.47 12.82 -8.04
N GLN A 58 4.27 12.23 -7.14
CA GLN A 58 3.87 11.90 -5.79
C GLN A 58 4.65 12.76 -4.80
N ASP A 59 3.95 13.34 -3.82
CA ASP A 59 4.55 14.20 -2.79
C ASP A 59 5.57 13.45 -1.91
N VAL A 60 5.42 12.13 -1.79
CA VAL A 60 6.26 11.25 -0.97
C VAL A 60 7.01 10.29 -1.87
N GLN A 61 8.32 10.18 -1.67
CA GLN A 61 9.14 9.17 -2.33
C GLN A 61 9.16 7.87 -1.51
N LEU A 62 9.11 6.73 -2.19
CA LEU A 62 9.27 5.43 -1.54
C LEU A 62 10.76 5.20 -1.22
N SER A 63 11.05 4.80 0.02
CA SER A 63 12.39 4.41 0.47
C SER A 63 12.59 2.89 0.37
N GLY A 64 13.85 2.43 0.25
CA GLY A 64 14.24 1.02 0.44
C GLY A 64 14.38 0.16 -0.83
N ASP A 65 14.03 0.69 -2.01
CA ASP A 65 14.07 -0.05 -3.28
C ASP A 65 13.16 -1.30 -3.37
N GLU A 66 12.44 -1.72 -2.33
CA GLU A 66 11.53 -2.88 -2.41
C GLU A 66 10.22 -2.56 -3.12
N PHE A 67 9.87 -1.28 -3.22
CA PHE A 67 8.64 -0.81 -3.86
C PHE A 67 8.91 0.18 -5.00
N LYS A 68 7.90 0.32 -5.86
CA LYS A 68 7.77 1.37 -6.86
C LYS A 68 6.32 1.83 -6.92
N TYR A 69 6.08 3.05 -7.38
CA TYR A 69 4.72 3.47 -7.72
C TYR A 69 4.29 2.86 -9.05
N ALA A 70 3.03 2.46 -9.13
CA ALA A 70 2.37 2.06 -10.35
C ALA A 70 0.88 2.42 -10.29
N LEU A 71 0.19 2.29 -11.42
CA LEU A 71 -1.26 2.38 -11.43
C LEU A 71 -1.88 1.01 -11.10
N ARG A 72 -3.01 1.05 -10.41
CA ARG A 72 -3.87 -0.12 -10.18
C ARG A 72 -5.32 0.24 -10.47
N THR A 73 -6.17 -0.75 -10.74
CA THR A 73 -7.62 -0.55 -10.70
C THR A 73 -8.05 -0.07 -9.31
N LEU A 74 -9.15 0.68 -9.25
CA LEU A 74 -9.70 1.12 -7.97
C LEU A 74 -10.04 -0.10 -7.08
N ARG A 75 -9.69 -0.01 -5.80
CA ARG A 75 -10.08 -1.01 -4.80
C ARG A 75 -11.51 -0.76 -4.30
N MET A 76 -12.03 -1.70 -3.52
CA MET A 76 -13.33 -1.54 -2.85
C MET A 76 -13.40 -0.21 -2.07
N GLY A 77 -14.46 0.55 -2.31
CA GLY A 77 -14.67 1.86 -1.71
C GLY A 77 -15.65 2.70 -2.52
N TYR A 78 -15.42 4.00 -2.57
CA TYR A 78 -16.33 4.98 -3.13
C TYR A 78 -15.58 6.03 -3.94
N LEU A 79 -16.00 6.21 -5.19
CA LEU A 79 -15.53 7.29 -6.05
C LEU A 79 -16.57 8.42 -6.04
N TYR A 80 -16.13 9.63 -5.74
CA TYR A 80 -16.96 10.82 -5.81
C TYR A 80 -16.47 11.74 -6.91
N VAL A 81 -17.41 12.30 -7.67
CA VAL A 81 -17.13 13.23 -8.77
C VAL A 81 -17.96 14.48 -8.58
N LEU A 82 -17.31 15.62 -8.38
CA LEU A 82 -17.96 16.91 -8.26
C LEU A 82 -17.91 17.64 -9.61
N LEU A 83 -19.06 17.79 -10.25
CA LEU A 83 -19.23 18.35 -11.59
C LEU A 83 -19.55 19.85 -11.50
N ASP A 84 -18.70 20.68 -12.12
CA ASP A 84 -18.74 22.15 -12.08
C ASP A 84 -18.94 22.74 -10.67
N LYS A 85 -18.51 22.02 -9.62
CA LYS A 85 -18.76 22.35 -8.20
C LYS A 85 -20.23 22.41 -7.78
N ILE A 86 -21.13 21.85 -8.59
CA ILE A 86 -22.58 21.95 -8.39
C ILE A 86 -23.21 20.58 -8.13
N VAL A 87 -22.88 19.57 -8.95
CA VAL A 87 -23.54 18.25 -8.91
C VAL A 87 -22.57 17.17 -8.45
N TRP A 88 -23.03 16.27 -7.59
CA TRP A 88 -22.26 15.10 -7.18
C TRP A 88 -22.67 13.86 -7.96
N HIS A 89 -21.69 13.14 -8.50
CA HIS A 89 -21.84 11.71 -8.76
C HIS A 89 -21.15 10.92 -7.65
N GLY A 90 -21.77 9.83 -7.22
CA GLY A 90 -21.20 8.84 -6.33
C GLY A 90 -21.19 7.50 -7.02
N TYR A 91 -20.10 6.75 -6.86
CA TYR A 91 -19.98 5.39 -7.34
C TYR A 91 -19.50 4.48 -6.21
N GLU A 92 -20.21 3.39 -5.97
CA GLU A 92 -19.70 2.27 -5.20
C GLU A 92 -18.73 1.50 -6.09
N VAL A 93 -17.54 1.22 -5.56
CA VAL A 93 -16.50 0.47 -6.25
C VAL A 93 -16.43 -0.92 -5.62
N THR A 94 -16.64 -1.95 -6.41
CA THR A 94 -16.48 -3.35 -5.97
C THR A 94 -15.01 -3.68 -5.74
N ALA A 95 -14.71 -4.80 -5.09
CA ALA A 95 -13.33 -5.23 -4.86
C ALA A 95 -12.52 -5.38 -6.18
N ASP A 96 -13.16 -5.86 -7.24
CA ASP A 96 -12.59 -5.98 -8.59
C ASP A 96 -12.59 -4.68 -9.42
N GLY A 97 -12.99 -3.54 -8.84
CA GLY A 97 -12.93 -2.23 -9.49
C GLY A 97 -14.10 -1.91 -10.43
N CYS A 98 -15.20 -2.66 -10.36
CA CYS A 98 -16.43 -2.31 -11.08
C CYS A 98 -17.15 -1.19 -10.34
N MET A 99 -17.66 -0.20 -11.07
CA MET A 99 -18.35 0.96 -10.49
C MET A 99 -19.86 0.90 -10.70
N ARG A 100 -20.63 1.16 -9.64
CA ARG A 100 -22.09 1.29 -9.65
C ARG A 100 -22.47 2.67 -9.14
N GLN A 101 -23.20 3.45 -9.94
CA GLN A 101 -23.59 4.79 -9.53
C GLN A 101 -24.67 4.73 -8.44
N PHE A 102 -24.51 5.53 -7.40
CA PHE A 102 -25.51 5.70 -6.33
C PHE A 102 -25.80 7.19 -6.13
N GLU A 103 -26.83 7.48 -5.34
CA GLU A 103 -27.20 8.85 -5.04
C GLU A 103 -26.24 9.46 -4.03
N ALA A 104 -25.29 10.29 -4.45
CA ALA A 104 -24.18 10.75 -3.60
C ALA A 104 -24.63 11.44 -2.30
N LEU A 105 -25.78 12.13 -2.33
CA LEU A 105 -26.34 12.82 -1.17
C LEU A 105 -27.02 11.86 -0.17
N LEU A 106 -27.22 10.61 -0.56
CA LEU A 106 -27.70 9.52 0.29
C LEU A 106 -26.52 8.59 0.58
N MET A 107 -26.07 8.61 1.83
CA MET A 107 -24.96 7.75 2.26
C MET A 107 -25.34 6.27 2.06
N PRO A 108 -24.53 5.46 1.36
CA PRO A 108 -24.74 4.03 1.25
C PRO A 108 -24.73 3.35 2.63
N GLU A 109 -25.62 2.40 2.84
CA GLU A 109 -25.71 1.61 4.06
C GLU A 109 -24.85 0.35 3.91
N GLY A 110 -23.70 0.30 4.59
CA GLY A 110 -22.85 -0.90 4.63
C GLY A 110 -21.36 -0.61 4.57
N ASP A 111 -20.58 -1.52 5.14
CA ASP A 111 -19.11 -1.45 5.18
C ASP A 111 -18.44 -2.13 3.97
N THR A 112 -19.23 -2.78 3.11
CA THR A 112 -18.77 -3.57 1.96
C THR A 112 -19.61 -3.29 0.71
N VAL A 113 -18.97 -3.33 -0.46
CA VAL A 113 -19.64 -3.18 -1.75
C VAL A 113 -19.81 -4.54 -2.41
N GLU A 114 -21.06 -4.92 -2.68
CA GLU A 114 -21.39 -6.19 -3.30
C GLU A 114 -20.87 -6.29 -4.75
N PRO A 115 -20.28 -7.44 -5.14
CA PRO A 115 -19.90 -7.72 -6.52
C PRO A 115 -21.03 -7.48 -7.53
N LEU A 116 -20.67 -7.31 -8.81
CA LEU A 116 -21.67 -7.37 -9.87
C LEU A 116 -22.29 -8.77 -9.94
N ALA A 117 -23.58 -8.81 -10.26
CA ALA A 117 -24.30 -10.05 -10.49
C ALA A 117 -23.58 -10.90 -11.56
N GLN A 118 -23.52 -12.21 -11.36
CA GLN A 118 -22.78 -13.13 -12.24
C GLN A 118 -23.21 -13.00 -13.72
N MET A 119 -24.51 -12.81 -13.98
CA MET A 119 -25.03 -12.61 -15.35
C MET A 119 -24.44 -11.37 -16.03
N CYS A 120 -24.25 -10.27 -15.28
CA CYS A 120 -23.60 -9.06 -15.79
C CYS A 120 -22.14 -9.32 -16.15
N ARG A 121 -21.42 -10.10 -15.33
CA ARG A 121 -20.02 -10.46 -15.61
C ARG A 121 -19.87 -11.37 -16.84
N MET A 122 -20.77 -12.35 -16.99
CA MET A 122 -20.77 -13.26 -18.15
C MET A 122 -21.09 -12.54 -19.47
N THR A 123 -21.71 -11.36 -19.42
CA THR A 123 -22.07 -10.53 -20.58
C THR A 123 -21.16 -9.31 -20.74
N ASN A 124 -19.98 -9.33 -20.11
CA ASN A 124 -18.97 -8.27 -20.18
C ASN A 124 -19.41 -6.89 -19.65
N HIS A 125 -20.49 -6.81 -18.86
CA HIS A 125 -20.88 -5.55 -18.23
C HIS A 125 -19.87 -5.09 -17.16
N ASP A 126 -19.01 -5.96 -16.65
CA ASP A 126 -17.87 -5.62 -15.80
C ASP A 126 -16.83 -4.76 -16.53
N VAL A 127 -16.69 -4.94 -17.85
CA VAL A 127 -15.84 -4.08 -18.70
C VAL A 127 -16.43 -2.67 -18.77
N ILE A 128 -17.74 -2.57 -19.03
CA ILE A 128 -18.47 -1.28 -19.05
C ILE A 128 -18.43 -0.63 -17.66
N ALA A 129 -18.54 -1.43 -16.61
CA ALA A 129 -18.53 -0.97 -15.22
C ALA A 129 -17.21 -0.32 -14.80
N GLY A 130 -16.11 -0.57 -15.52
CA GLY A 130 -14.81 0.08 -15.28
C GLY A 130 -14.74 1.55 -15.71
N PHE A 131 -15.76 2.07 -16.41
CA PHE A 131 -15.83 3.47 -16.82
C PHE A 131 -16.87 4.24 -16.02
N ILE A 132 -16.59 5.51 -15.73
CA ILE A 132 -17.63 6.49 -15.43
C ILE A 132 -17.94 7.28 -16.70
N ASN A 133 -19.12 7.90 -16.78
CA ASN A 133 -19.51 8.74 -17.91
C ASN A 133 -19.99 10.09 -17.39
N ILE A 134 -19.58 11.14 -18.09
CA ILE A 134 -19.93 12.51 -17.72
C ILE A 134 -20.52 13.22 -18.94
N ASP A 135 -21.69 13.83 -18.76
CA ASP A 135 -22.32 14.63 -19.81
C ASP A 135 -21.57 15.95 -20.01
N ASN A 136 -20.69 15.98 -21.00
CA ASN A 136 -19.91 17.15 -21.36
C ASN A 136 -20.75 18.26 -22.00
N THR A 137 -22.01 18.01 -22.37
CA THR A 137 -22.92 19.07 -22.82
C THR A 137 -23.43 19.89 -21.63
N CYS A 138 -23.64 19.24 -20.49
CA CYS A 138 -24.07 19.87 -19.24
C CYS A 138 -22.91 20.42 -18.41
N TYR A 139 -21.76 19.73 -18.39
CA TYR A 139 -20.65 20.05 -17.49
C TYR A 139 -19.34 20.32 -18.24
N SER A 140 -18.44 21.08 -17.63
CA SER A 140 -17.14 21.46 -18.21
C SER A 140 -15.93 21.08 -17.36
N GLU A 141 -16.14 20.84 -16.07
CA GLU A 141 -15.11 20.50 -15.10
C GLU A 141 -15.60 19.35 -14.21
N ALA A 142 -14.72 18.41 -13.91
CA ALA A 142 -15.01 17.31 -12.99
C ALA A 142 -13.85 17.11 -12.00
N TRP A 143 -14.18 17.04 -10.72
CA TRP A 143 -13.23 16.83 -9.63
C TRP A 143 -13.45 15.43 -9.06
N LEU A 144 -12.50 14.53 -9.27
CA LEU A 144 -12.59 13.12 -8.90
C LEU A 144 -11.76 12.85 -7.65
N ALA A 145 -12.35 12.17 -6.67
CA ALA A 145 -11.59 11.69 -5.52
C ALA A 145 -12.13 10.34 -5.03
N PHE A 146 -11.21 9.45 -4.71
CA PHE A 146 -11.50 8.14 -4.16
C PHE A 146 -11.53 8.19 -2.62
N SER A 147 -12.30 7.30 -2.02
CA SER A 147 -12.42 7.16 -0.57
C SER A 147 -12.75 5.74 -0.19
N ARG A 148 -12.13 5.22 0.87
CA ARG A 148 -12.49 3.91 1.42
C ARG A 148 -13.91 3.90 2.00
N TYR A 149 -14.28 4.98 2.67
CA TYR A 149 -15.55 5.13 3.38
C TYR A 149 -16.46 6.12 2.67
N PRO A 150 -17.79 5.96 2.78
CA PRO A 150 -18.71 6.91 2.19
C PRO A 150 -18.59 8.28 2.88
N TRP A 151 -18.75 9.36 2.14
CA TRP A 151 -18.69 10.71 2.69
C TRP A 151 -20.04 11.12 3.27
N SER A 152 -20.00 11.83 4.40
CA SER A 152 -21.20 12.42 4.96
C SER A 152 -21.67 13.62 4.14
N PRO A 153 -22.96 14.00 4.26
CA PRO A 153 -23.48 15.22 3.65
C PRO A 153 -22.66 16.47 4.00
N ASP A 154 -22.12 16.56 5.22
CA ASP A 154 -21.26 17.67 5.65
C ASP A 154 -19.91 17.69 4.92
N VAL A 155 -19.37 16.51 4.60
CA VAL A 155 -18.14 16.41 3.80
C VAL A 155 -18.41 16.86 2.36
N LEU A 156 -19.49 16.38 1.75
CA LEU A 156 -19.90 16.76 0.40
C LEU A 156 -20.17 18.26 0.28
N LYS A 157 -20.92 18.81 1.24
CA LYS A 157 -21.21 20.25 1.32
C LYS A 157 -19.93 21.07 1.47
N GLY A 158 -19.02 20.65 2.35
CA GLY A 158 -17.76 21.36 2.60
C GLY A 158 -16.83 21.43 1.38
N TYR A 159 -16.90 20.46 0.45
CA TYR A 159 -16.19 20.57 -0.83
C TYR A 159 -16.95 21.43 -1.84
N GLN A 160 -18.27 21.40 -1.86
CA GLN A 160 -19.09 22.26 -2.73
C GLN A 160 -18.98 23.75 -2.39
N ASP A 161 -18.98 24.11 -1.11
CA ASP A 161 -18.90 25.50 -0.64
C ASP A 161 -17.45 26.02 -0.47
N GLY A 162 -16.47 25.15 -0.70
CA GLY A 162 -15.05 25.48 -0.59
C GLY A 162 -14.53 25.59 0.84
N SER A 163 -15.26 25.14 1.85
CA SER A 163 -14.79 25.11 3.24
C SER A 163 -13.71 24.04 3.49
N ARG A 164 -13.50 23.12 2.56
CA ARG A 164 -12.50 22.04 2.63
C ARG A 164 -11.46 22.19 1.50
N PRO A 165 -10.18 21.82 1.74
CA PRO A 165 -9.15 21.86 0.71
C PRO A 165 -9.45 20.86 -0.40
N ASP A 166 -9.14 21.23 -1.63
CA ASP A 166 -9.42 20.44 -2.83
C ASP A 166 -8.22 19.60 -3.30
N SER A 167 -7.12 19.58 -2.55
CA SER A 167 -5.86 18.91 -2.91
C SER A 167 -5.98 17.41 -3.17
N ARG A 168 -7.01 16.77 -2.61
CA ARG A 168 -7.29 15.33 -2.81
C ARG A 168 -8.01 15.01 -4.12
N PHE A 169 -8.44 16.01 -4.87
CA PHE A 169 -9.16 15.80 -6.13
C PHE A 169 -8.19 15.83 -7.31
N THR A 170 -8.26 14.80 -8.15
CA THR A 170 -7.77 14.89 -9.53
C THR A 170 -8.81 15.66 -10.34
N LYS A 171 -8.40 16.77 -10.95
CA LYS A 171 -9.29 17.66 -11.70
C LYS A 171 -9.12 17.42 -13.19
N ILE A 172 -10.24 17.26 -13.89
CA ILE A 172 -10.27 17.13 -15.35
C ILE A 172 -11.18 18.18 -15.96
N ILE A 173 -10.83 18.62 -17.15
CA ILE A 173 -11.59 19.54 -18.00
C ILE A 173 -12.24 18.71 -19.11
N LEU A 174 -13.51 19.00 -19.36
CA LEU A 174 -14.36 18.38 -20.37
C LEU A 174 -14.69 19.43 -21.43
N SER A 175 -14.19 19.22 -22.64
CA SER A 175 -14.55 20.07 -23.78
C SER A 175 -15.93 19.69 -24.34
N LYS A 176 -16.58 20.63 -25.05
CA LYS A 176 -17.85 20.35 -25.72
C LYS A 176 -17.69 19.38 -26.89
N GLU A 177 -16.47 19.29 -27.42
CA GLU A 177 -16.05 18.38 -28.49
C GLU A 177 -15.72 16.96 -27.99
N GLY A 178 -15.92 16.68 -26.70
CA GLY A 178 -15.75 15.34 -26.12
C GLY A 178 -14.34 15.04 -25.60
N GLN A 179 -13.38 15.95 -25.77
CA GLN A 179 -12.02 15.78 -25.24
C GLN A 179 -11.98 15.94 -23.72
N VAL A 180 -11.22 15.08 -23.06
CA VAL A 180 -10.92 15.11 -21.63
C VAL A 180 -9.44 15.43 -21.45
N SER A 181 -9.12 16.35 -20.54
CA SER A 181 -7.74 16.68 -20.20
C SER A 181 -7.58 16.92 -18.70
N GLY A 182 -6.41 16.61 -18.16
CA GLY A 182 -6.08 16.79 -16.76
C GLY A 182 -4.65 16.32 -16.49
N ASP A 183 -4.07 16.78 -15.39
CA ASP A 183 -2.70 16.46 -15.04
C ASP A 183 -2.55 14.95 -14.76
N GLY A 184 -1.52 14.35 -15.36
CA GLY A 184 -1.23 12.92 -15.21
C GLY A 184 -2.26 11.98 -15.84
N CYS A 185 -3.20 12.47 -16.65
CA CYS A 185 -4.15 11.62 -17.38
C CYS A 185 -3.49 10.95 -18.59
N PHE A 186 -3.86 9.70 -18.88
CA PHE A 186 -3.31 8.94 -19.99
C PHE A 186 -4.37 8.62 -21.04
N ALA A 187 -4.04 8.81 -22.32
CA ALA A 187 -4.92 8.39 -23.41
C ALA A 187 -5.00 6.87 -23.51
N LEU A 188 -6.22 6.37 -23.68
CA LEU A 188 -6.50 4.97 -23.95
C LEU A 188 -6.89 4.77 -25.40
N ASP A 189 -6.46 3.64 -25.93
CA ASP A 189 -6.78 3.19 -27.28
C ASP A 189 -7.06 1.68 -27.28
N GLU A 190 -7.49 1.17 -28.43
CA GLU A 190 -7.86 -0.23 -28.65
C GLU A 190 -6.70 -1.23 -28.47
N SER A 191 -5.43 -0.79 -28.50
CA SER A 191 -4.28 -1.67 -28.24
C SER A 191 -4.10 -2.01 -26.76
N LEU A 192 -4.73 -1.24 -25.86
CA LEU A 192 -4.54 -1.29 -24.42
C LEU A 192 -3.07 -1.08 -23.98
N SER A 193 -2.21 -0.56 -24.85
CA SER A 193 -0.77 -0.43 -24.60
C SER A 193 -0.48 0.41 -23.36
N THR A 194 -1.15 1.54 -23.20
CA THR A 194 -1.07 2.40 -22.00
C THR A 194 -1.42 1.63 -20.72
N LEU A 195 -2.48 0.82 -20.74
CA LEU A 195 -2.90 0.04 -19.57
C LEU A 195 -1.86 -1.04 -19.25
N LYS A 196 -1.38 -1.78 -20.26
CA LYS A 196 -0.34 -2.80 -20.10
C LYS A 196 1.00 -2.22 -19.64
N ALA A 197 1.31 -0.99 -20.04
CA ALA A 197 2.54 -0.30 -19.68
C ALA A 197 2.53 0.25 -18.25
N ASN A 198 1.36 0.64 -17.71
CA ASN A 198 1.30 1.42 -16.46
C ASN A 198 0.49 0.76 -15.34
N VAL A 199 -0.43 -0.16 -15.66
CA VAL A 199 -1.39 -0.74 -14.70
C VAL A 199 -1.02 -2.18 -14.35
N ALA A 200 -0.84 -2.47 -13.06
CA ALA A 200 -0.37 -3.77 -12.59
C ALA A 200 -1.31 -4.92 -13.01
N GLU A 201 -2.62 -4.74 -12.87
CA GLU A 201 -3.62 -5.76 -13.23
C GLU A 201 -3.63 -6.11 -14.72
N PHE A 202 -3.17 -5.21 -15.61
CA PHE A 202 -3.10 -5.49 -17.06
C PHE A 202 -1.78 -6.16 -17.49
N ASN A 203 -0.81 -6.21 -16.59
CA ASN A 203 0.54 -6.72 -16.88
C ASN A 203 0.82 -8.06 -16.17
N SER A 204 0.21 -8.30 -15.01
CA SER A 204 0.50 -9.47 -14.17
C SER A 204 -0.75 -10.26 -13.78
N GLU A 205 -0.58 -11.58 -13.60
CA GLU A 205 -1.60 -12.50 -13.10
C GLU A 205 -1.70 -12.55 -11.57
N ASN A 206 -0.69 -12.04 -10.87
CA ASN A 206 -0.64 -12.04 -9.42
C ASN A 206 -0.01 -10.76 -8.88
N PHE A 207 -0.28 -10.51 -7.60
CA PHE A 207 0.45 -9.53 -6.81
C PHE A 207 1.55 -10.24 -6.04
N GLN A 208 2.77 -9.74 -6.10
CA GLN A 208 3.88 -10.31 -5.35
C GLN A 208 3.82 -9.86 -3.88
N ASN A 209 4.07 -10.79 -2.95
CA ASN A 209 4.35 -10.43 -1.57
C ASN A 209 5.85 -10.17 -1.42
N ILE A 210 6.24 -9.34 -0.45
CA ILE A 210 7.66 -9.08 -0.17
C ILE A 210 8.29 -10.32 0.46
N GLU A 211 7.57 -10.97 1.37
CA GLU A 211 7.91 -12.27 1.94
C GLU A 211 6.71 -13.20 1.80
N GLN A 212 6.97 -14.49 1.57
CA GLN A 212 5.90 -15.49 1.58
C GLN A 212 5.69 -15.98 3.01
N VAL A 213 4.55 -15.63 3.58
CA VAL A 213 4.09 -16.18 4.86
C VAL A 213 3.07 -17.29 4.59
N GLU A 214 3.11 -18.36 5.40
CA GLU A 214 2.16 -19.47 5.26
C GLU A 214 0.73 -18.99 5.55
N GLY A 215 -0.17 -19.12 4.57
CA GLY A 215 -1.55 -18.66 4.69
C GLY A 215 -1.82 -17.26 4.14
N ASP A 216 -0.83 -16.58 3.56
CA ASP A 216 -1.03 -15.30 2.90
C ASP A 216 -2.04 -15.39 1.74
N ASP A 217 -3.00 -14.46 1.72
CA ASP A 217 -3.86 -14.24 0.56
C ASP A 217 -3.03 -13.69 -0.60
N VAL A 218 -3.24 -14.26 -1.79
CA VAL A 218 -2.64 -13.76 -3.02
C VAL A 218 -3.36 -12.46 -3.39
N GLY A 219 -2.66 -11.33 -3.38
CA GLY A 219 -3.22 -10.08 -3.90
C GLY A 219 -2.93 -8.78 -3.16
N GLY A 220 -2.12 -8.82 -2.09
CA GLY A 220 -1.95 -7.66 -1.22
C GLY A 220 -3.19 -7.39 -0.36
N VAL A 221 -3.16 -6.31 0.43
CA VAL A 221 -4.19 -6.05 1.48
C VAL A 221 -5.58 -5.71 0.91
N HIS A 222 -5.67 -5.49 -0.40
CA HIS A 222 -6.90 -5.15 -1.11
C HIS A 222 -7.31 -6.18 -2.15
N GLY A 223 -6.64 -7.32 -2.20
CA GLY A 223 -6.80 -8.31 -3.27
C GLY A 223 -6.21 -7.82 -4.61
N PHE A 224 -6.09 -8.76 -5.55
CA PHE A 224 -5.58 -8.49 -6.88
C PHE A 224 -6.45 -9.19 -7.91
N TYR A 225 -6.91 -8.41 -8.90
CA TYR A 225 -7.90 -8.85 -9.88
C TYR A 225 -7.32 -8.66 -11.28
N PRO A 226 -6.59 -9.66 -11.81
CA PRO A 226 -5.95 -9.57 -13.11
C PRO A 226 -6.94 -9.22 -14.23
N ARG A 227 -6.46 -8.45 -15.19
CA ARG A 227 -7.14 -8.02 -16.42
C ARG A 227 -6.38 -8.51 -17.66
N THR A 228 -5.77 -9.68 -17.52
CA THR A 228 -4.92 -10.36 -18.50
C THR A 228 -5.67 -11.36 -19.37
N ASP A 229 -6.89 -11.73 -18.98
CA ASP A 229 -7.78 -12.60 -19.76
C ASP A 229 -7.99 -12.03 -21.19
N PRO A 230 -7.63 -12.78 -22.25
CA PRO A 230 -7.68 -12.27 -23.62
C PRO A 230 -9.09 -11.89 -24.08
N GLU A 231 -10.12 -12.67 -23.75
CA GLU A 231 -11.50 -12.38 -24.16
C GLU A 231 -12.01 -11.08 -23.52
N LYS A 232 -11.66 -10.86 -22.25
CA LYS A 232 -11.96 -9.61 -21.54
C LYS A 232 -11.16 -8.42 -22.08
N GLN A 233 -9.91 -8.63 -22.49
CA GLN A 233 -9.11 -7.57 -23.13
C GLN A 233 -9.70 -7.19 -24.49
N ASP A 234 -10.13 -8.14 -25.30
CA ASP A 234 -10.79 -7.88 -26.58
C ASP A 234 -12.11 -7.12 -26.37
N ALA A 235 -12.88 -7.50 -25.35
CA ALA A 235 -14.10 -6.77 -24.98
C ALA A 235 -13.82 -5.34 -24.52
N LEU A 236 -12.75 -5.10 -23.75
CA LEU A 236 -12.33 -3.76 -23.33
C LEU A 236 -11.83 -2.92 -24.50
N SER A 237 -11.02 -3.51 -25.38
CA SER A 237 -10.53 -2.88 -26.60
C SER A 237 -11.69 -2.39 -27.47
N TYR A 238 -12.66 -3.28 -27.75
CA TYR A 238 -13.86 -2.93 -28.50
C TYR A 238 -14.69 -1.86 -27.77
N GLN A 239 -14.80 -1.92 -26.45
CA GLN A 239 -15.52 -0.93 -25.67
C GLN A 239 -14.89 0.46 -25.76
N ILE A 240 -13.55 0.56 -25.68
CA ILE A 240 -12.82 1.83 -25.86
C ILE A 240 -13.06 2.38 -27.28
N PHE A 241 -12.94 1.53 -28.31
CA PHE A 241 -13.23 1.92 -29.68
C PHE A 241 -14.67 2.44 -29.83
N ARG A 242 -15.66 1.67 -29.36
CA ARG A 242 -17.07 2.03 -29.43
C ARG A 242 -17.36 3.36 -28.76
N LEU A 243 -16.87 3.55 -27.53
CA LEU A 243 -17.09 4.79 -26.79
C LEU A 243 -16.42 5.99 -27.46
N SER A 244 -15.22 5.81 -28.02
CA SER A 244 -14.51 6.85 -28.76
C SER A 244 -15.30 7.33 -29.98
N GLN A 245 -15.93 6.39 -30.71
CA GLN A 245 -16.80 6.72 -31.85
C GLN A 245 -18.13 7.34 -31.40
N GLU A 246 -18.78 6.78 -30.37
CA GLU A 246 -20.08 7.23 -29.88
C GLU A 246 -20.03 8.68 -29.38
N TYR A 247 -18.99 9.03 -28.60
CA TYR A 247 -18.83 10.34 -27.98
C TYR A 247 -17.81 11.25 -28.67
N HIS A 248 -17.24 10.81 -29.79
CA HIS A 248 -16.23 11.56 -30.57
C HIS A 248 -15.05 12.04 -29.70
N CYS A 249 -14.61 11.20 -28.78
CA CYS A 249 -13.65 11.53 -27.73
C CYS A 249 -12.42 10.62 -27.74
N THR A 250 -11.33 11.07 -27.16
CA THR A 250 -10.28 10.18 -26.66
C THR A 250 -10.66 9.73 -25.25
N VAL A 251 -10.75 8.42 -25.04
CA VAL A 251 -11.01 7.86 -23.70
C VAL A 251 -9.78 8.06 -22.85
N MET A 252 -9.93 8.64 -21.66
CA MET A 252 -8.81 8.92 -20.77
C MET A 252 -8.84 8.03 -19.53
N ALA A 253 -7.69 7.47 -19.18
CA ALA A 253 -7.42 6.95 -17.85
C ALA A 253 -7.04 8.10 -16.92
N VAL A 254 -7.70 8.16 -15.75
CA VAL A 254 -7.51 9.23 -14.78
C VAL A 254 -6.98 8.63 -13.47
N PRO A 255 -5.69 8.80 -13.18
CA PRO A 255 -5.14 8.37 -11.90
C PRO A 255 -5.65 9.23 -10.75
N LEU A 256 -6.08 8.56 -9.69
CA LEU A 256 -6.52 9.17 -8.44
C LEU A 256 -5.51 8.88 -7.34
N ALA A 257 -5.40 9.82 -6.39
CA ALA A 257 -4.66 9.58 -5.16
C ALA A 257 -5.38 8.51 -4.29
N ASP A 258 -4.59 7.60 -3.71
CA ASP A 258 -5.04 6.61 -2.71
C ASP A 258 -3.96 6.44 -1.64
N GLU A 259 -3.64 7.53 -0.94
CA GLU A 259 -2.58 7.59 0.07
C GLU A 259 -2.81 6.55 1.17
N MET A 260 -4.08 6.39 1.59
CA MET A 260 -4.47 5.38 2.56
C MET A 260 -4.23 3.96 2.03
N GLY A 261 -4.52 3.69 0.76
CA GLY A 261 -4.23 2.39 0.15
C GLY A 261 -2.73 2.13 0.07
N ILE A 262 -1.93 3.14 -0.31
CA ILE A 262 -0.46 3.04 -0.33
C ILE A 262 0.08 2.70 1.05
N ILE A 263 -0.34 3.43 2.10
CA ILE A 263 0.09 3.18 3.48
C ILE A 263 -0.31 1.77 3.93
N GLN A 264 -1.50 1.31 3.56
CA GLN A 264 -1.99 -0.02 3.91
C GLN A 264 -1.16 -1.13 3.25
N GLU A 265 -0.81 -0.99 1.97
CA GLU A 265 0.04 -1.97 1.27
C GLU A 265 1.47 -2.01 1.85
N LEU A 266 2.06 -0.84 2.13
CA LEU A 266 3.38 -0.77 2.75
C LEU A 266 3.40 -1.36 4.16
N ASN A 267 2.36 -1.10 4.96
CA ASN A 267 2.23 -1.71 6.29
C ASN A 267 2.00 -3.22 6.19
N ASN A 268 1.25 -3.70 5.20
CA ASN A 268 1.08 -5.14 4.95
C ASN A 268 2.43 -5.83 4.71
N ALA A 269 3.29 -5.23 3.89
CA ALA A 269 4.63 -5.76 3.64
C ALA A 269 5.52 -5.77 4.89
N ARG A 270 5.42 -4.74 5.75
CA ARG A 270 6.11 -4.74 7.05
C ARG A 270 5.61 -5.84 7.97
N MET A 271 4.31 -6.16 7.94
CA MET A 271 3.74 -7.27 8.70
C MET A 271 4.23 -8.62 8.15
N GLN A 272 4.25 -8.80 6.83
CA GLN A 272 4.82 -10.01 6.19
C GLN A 272 6.27 -10.28 6.64
N LEU A 273 7.11 -9.24 6.69
CA LEU A 273 8.48 -9.35 7.21
C LEU A 273 8.52 -9.72 8.70
N THR A 274 7.63 -9.12 9.51
CA THR A 274 7.58 -9.40 10.95
C THR A 274 7.15 -10.84 11.21
N GLU A 275 6.15 -11.32 10.48
CA GLU A 275 5.64 -12.69 10.56
C GLU A 275 6.66 -13.71 10.06
N SER A 276 7.38 -13.42 8.97
CA SER A 276 8.44 -14.31 8.47
C SER A 276 9.61 -14.42 9.46
N ILE A 277 9.99 -13.31 10.09
CA ILE A 277 10.99 -13.28 11.17
C ILE A 277 10.51 -14.11 12.36
N GLN A 278 9.27 -13.92 12.81
CA GLN A 278 8.70 -14.65 13.93
C GLN A 278 8.66 -16.15 13.64
N ALA A 279 8.15 -16.55 12.47
CA ALA A 279 8.10 -17.94 12.05
C ALA A 279 9.49 -18.60 11.99
N TYR A 280 10.53 -17.85 11.63
CA TYR A 280 11.90 -18.35 11.66
C TYR A 280 12.42 -18.53 13.10
N ILE A 281 12.18 -17.56 13.99
CA ILE A 281 12.61 -17.61 15.39
C ILE A 281 11.89 -18.73 16.15
N GLU A 282 10.62 -18.98 15.86
CA GLU A 282 9.81 -20.01 16.52
C GLU A 282 10.17 -21.45 16.14
N ARG A 283 11.00 -21.66 15.12
CA ARG A 283 11.51 -23.00 14.78
C ARG A 283 12.22 -23.58 16.00
N PRO A 284 11.85 -24.78 16.50
CA PRO A 284 12.37 -25.30 17.77
C PRO A 284 13.89 -25.31 17.86
N GLU A 285 14.58 -25.63 16.77
CA GLU A 285 16.04 -25.65 16.66
C GLU A 285 16.65 -24.26 16.83
N VAL A 286 16.07 -23.26 16.14
CA VAL A 286 16.53 -21.86 16.17
C VAL A 286 16.21 -21.25 17.52
N LEU A 287 14.98 -21.40 18.01
CA LEU A 287 14.54 -20.89 19.30
C LEU A 287 15.44 -21.37 20.43
N HIS A 288 15.71 -22.68 20.47
CA HIS A 288 16.54 -23.28 21.51
C HIS A 288 17.99 -22.75 21.46
N GLN A 289 18.59 -22.70 20.27
CA GLN A 289 19.94 -22.16 20.10
C GLN A 289 20.02 -20.68 20.47
N TYR A 290 19.03 -19.88 20.04
CA TYR A 290 18.94 -18.46 20.33
C TYR A 290 18.80 -18.17 21.83
N VAL A 291 17.82 -18.82 22.50
CA VAL A 291 17.60 -18.61 23.94
C VAL A 291 18.82 -19.03 24.76
N ILE A 292 19.46 -20.16 24.43
CA ILE A 292 20.68 -20.59 25.11
C ILE A 292 21.82 -19.62 24.87
N SER A 293 22.02 -19.18 23.62
CA SER A 293 23.10 -18.24 23.29
C SER A 293 22.95 -16.93 24.04
N GLN A 294 21.75 -16.35 24.03
CA GLN A 294 21.41 -15.13 24.77
C GLN A 294 21.61 -15.29 26.28
N ALA A 295 21.18 -16.43 26.85
CA ALA A 295 21.38 -16.72 28.27
C ALA A 295 22.86 -16.81 28.64
N ILE A 296 23.69 -17.43 27.79
CA ILE A 296 25.16 -17.51 28.00
C ILE A 296 25.78 -16.12 27.93
N THR A 297 25.45 -15.32 26.91
CA THR A 297 25.98 -13.95 26.75
C THR A 297 25.62 -13.07 27.94
N GLN A 298 24.35 -13.02 28.34
CA GLN A 298 23.89 -12.25 29.50
C GLN A 298 24.55 -12.73 30.79
N TYR A 299 24.73 -14.04 30.97
CA TYR A 299 25.40 -14.61 32.14
C TYR A 299 26.89 -14.21 32.18
N LEU A 300 27.59 -14.25 31.05
CA LEU A 300 28.99 -13.85 30.95
C LEU A 300 29.18 -12.36 31.22
N GLU A 301 28.34 -11.50 30.66
CA GLU A 301 28.33 -10.05 30.91
C GLU A 301 28.12 -9.74 32.38
N LYS A 302 27.12 -10.39 32.99
CA LYS A 302 26.81 -10.23 34.41
C LYS A 302 27.97 -10.69 35.30
N ILE A 303 28.54 -11.88 35.07
CA ILE A 303 29.70 -12.34 35.83
C ILE A 303 30.87 -11.37 35.69
N LYS A 304 31.15 -10.90 34.48
CA LYS A 304 32.25 -9.97 34.24
C LYS A 304 32.05 -8.68 35.03
N SER A 305 30.84 -8.14 35.01
CA SER A 305 30.45 -6.95 35.79
C SER A 305 30.60 -7.19 37.29
N ASP A 306 30.01 -8.27 37.81
CA ASP A 306 30.03 -8.63 39.24
C ASP A 306 31.47 -8.84 39.75
N ILE A 307 32.30 -9.55 38.99
CA ILE A 307 33.72 -9.78 39.33
C ILE A 307 34.49 -8.46 39.33
N THR A 308 34.28 -7.61 38.33
CA THR A 308 34.97 -6.31 38.24
C THR A 308 34.63 -5.43 39.45
N ALA A 309 33.35 -5.42 39.86
CA ALA A 309 32.88 -4.65 41.00
C ALA A 309 33.35 -5.19 42.36
N GLN A 310 33.53 -6.52 42.49
CA GLN A 310 33.91 -7.18 43.75
C GLN A 310 35.42 -7.38 43.90
N SER A 311 36.20 -7.31 42.82
CA SER A 311 37.65 -7.52 42.88
C SER A 311 38.35 -6.34 43.55
N GLY A 312 39.38 -6.62 44.33
CA GLY A 312 40.30 -5.62 44.88
C GLY A 312 41.74 -5.91 44.43
N PRO A 313 42.66 -4.94 44.58
CA PRO A 313 44.08 -5.16 44.30
C PRO A 313 44.64 -6.24 45.22
N LEU A 314 45.51 -7.09 44.68
CA LEU A 314 46.13 -8.21 45.41
C LEU A 314 47.64 -7.98 45.53
N VAL A 315 48.24 -8.44 46.62
CA VAL A 315 49.68 -8.31 46.86
C VAL A 315 50.27 -9.70 47.00
N GLU A 316 51.10 -10.12 46.04
CA GLU A 316 51.80 -11.40 46.10
C GLU A 316 53.09 -11.28 46.92
N SER A 317 53.23 -12.14 47.92
CA SER A 317 54.44 -12.26 48.74
C SER A 317 55.45 -13.16 48.03
N THR A 318 56.52 -12.56 47.50
CA THR A 318 57.63 -13.29 46.87
C THR A 318 58.60 -13.82 47.93
N GLY A 319 58.14 -14.77 48.75
CA GLY A 319 58.97 -15.50 49.72
C GLY A 319 59.65 -14.62 50.79
N PRO A 320 60.54 -15.22 51.61
CA PRO A 320 61.31 -14.46 52.60
C PRO A 320 62.17 -13.43 51.87
N SER A 321 62.14 -12.17 52.32
CA SER A 321 62.87 -11.05 51.73
C SER A 321 64.39 -11.19 51.86
N ILE A 322 64.99 -12.08 51.08
CA ILE A 322 66.44 -12.23 50.95
C ILE A 322 66.80 -11.77 49.53
N GLY A 323 67.29 -10.54 49.40
CA GLY A 323 67.86 -10.03 48.15
C GLY A 323 67.08 -8.97 47.37
N GLY A 324 66.13 -8.23 47.98
CA GLY A 324 65.56 -7.01 47.37
C GLY A 324 64.34 -7.21 46.46
N TYR A 325 63.76 -8.41 46.40
CA TYR A 325 62.45 -8.62 45.76
C TYR A 325 61.33 -8.21 46.73
N GLY A 326 60.74 -7.04 46.49
CA GLY A 326 59.57 -6.53 47.22
C GLY A 326 58.27 -7.17 46.73
N PRO A 327 57.19 -7.10 47.53
CA PRO A 327 55.90 -7.68 47.16
C PRO A 327 55.38 -7.06 45.85
N LYS A 328 54.93 -7.91 44.94
CA LYS A 328 54.39 -7.46 43.65
C LYS A 328 52.90 -7.15 43.82
N ALA A 329 52.52 -5.90 43.61
CA ALA A 329 51.12 -5.50 43.58
C ALA A 329 50.52 -5.88 42.22
N ILE A 330 49.44 -6.65 42.25
CA ILE A 330 48.62 -7.01 41.10
C ILE A 330 47.43 -6.01 41.07
N PRO A 331 47.30 -5.21 40.00
CA PRO A 331 46.17 -4.32 39.81
C PRO A 331 44.83 -5.05 39.93
N GLN A 332 43.79 -4.34 40.40
CA GLN A 332 42.43 -4.87 40.49
C GLN A 332 41.94 -5.43 39.13
N GLU A 333 42.29 -4.79 38.03
CA GLU A 333 41.92 -5.21 36.68
C GLU A 333 42.48 -6.59 36.33
N ASP A 334 43.74 -6.85 36.69
CA ASP A 334 44.40 -8.14 36.45
C ASP A 334 43.79 -9.24 37.33
N VAL A 335 43.48 -8.92 38.60
CA VAL A 335 42.79 -9.84 39.52
C VAL A 335 41.40 -10.19 38.99
N ALA A 336 40.64 -9.20 38.51
CA ALA A 336 39.31 -9.39 37.93
C ALA A 336 39.39 -10.22 36.64
N ALA A 337 40.37 -9.95 35.77
CA ALA A 337 40.59 -10.68 34.54
C ALA A 337 40.91 -12.16 34.81
N GLU A 338 41.78 -12.45 35.78
CA GLU A 338 42.10 -13.83 36.15
C GLU A 338 40.90 -14.56 36.77
N ALA A 339 40.16 -13.88 37.66
CA ALA A 339 38.94 -14.44 38.26
C ALA A 339 37.87 -14.75 37.21
N PHE A 340 37.67 -13.84 36.24
CA PHE A 340 36.80 -14.07 35.10
C PHE A 340 37.28 -15.25 34.24
N ALA A 341 38.58 -15.30 33.89
CA ALA A 341 39.14 -16.37 33.09
C ALA A 341 38.93 -17.76 33.72
N ARG A 342 39.06 -17.88 35.06
CA ARG A 342 38.78 -19.12 35.79
C ARG A 342 37.31 -19.54 35.69
N LYS A 343 36.37 -18.59 35.84
CA LYS A 343 34.93 -18.84 35.70
C LYS A 343 34.57 -19.21 34.26
N TYR A 344 35.11 -18.47 33.30
CA TYR A 344 34.91 -18.71 31.87
C TYR A 344 35.42 -20.09 31.44
N ALA A 345 36.62 -20.48 31.87
CA ALA A 345 37.17 -21.82 31.60
C ALA A 345 36.32 -22.95 32.17
N ARG A 346 35.61 -22.73 33.29
CA ARG A 346 34.62 -23.69 33.81
C ARG A 346 33.39 -23.78 32.91
N LEU A 347 32.90 -22.66 32.40
CA LEU A 347 31.74 -22.60 31.51
C LEU A 347 32.02 -23.32 30.18
N LEU A 348 33.22 -23.16 29.62
CA LEU A 348 33.66 -23.81 28.38
C LEU A 348 33.67 -25.36 28.46
N LYS A 349 33.53 -25.95 29.65
CA LYS A 349 33.34 -27.40 29.80
C LYS A 349 31.90 -27.85 29.48
N SER A 350 30.94 -26.94 29.53
CA SER A 350 29.51 -27.23 29.36
C SER A 350 28.98 -26.91 27.97
N TYR A 351 29.71 -26.14 27.16
CA TYR A 351 29.30 -25.77 25.81
C TYR A 351 30.51 -25.40 24.92
N LYS A 352 30.29 -25.29 23.61
CA LYS A 352 31.33 -24.92 22.63
C LYS A 352 31.15 -23.46 22.19
N GLU A 353 31.98 -22.56 22.74
CA GLU A 353 31.92 -21.13 22.40
C GLU A 353 32.04 -20.84 20.90
N PRO A 354 32.96 -21.46 20.13
CA PRO A 354 33.06 -21.16 18.69
C PRO A 354 31.78 -21.49 17.93
N VAL A 355 31.04 -22.52 18.34
CA VAL A 355 29.76 -22.91 17.72
C VAL A 355 28.67 -21.91 18.08
N ARG A 356 28.59 -21.49 19.35
CA ARG A 356 27.65 -20.48 19.82
C ARG A 356 27.87 -19.13 19.13
N ALA A 357 29.12 -18.66 19.10
CA ALA A 357 29.49 -17.39 18.48
C ALA A 357 29.29 -17.40 16.95
N ASP A 358 29.47 -18.56 16.32
CA ASP A 358 29.15 -18.71 14.90
C ASP A 358 27.64 -18.67 14.64
N PHE A 359 26.85 -19.35 15.47
CA PHE A 359 25.38 -19.24 15.44
C PHE A 359 24.91 -17.80 15.60
N ASP A 360 25.39 -17.07 16.62
CA ASP A 360 24.99 -15.67 16.83
C ASP A 360 25.32 -14.81 15.61
N ARG A 361 26.52 -14.96 15.05
CA ARG A 361 26.91 -14.21 13.84
C ARG A 361 26.00 -14.53 12.66
N GLN A 362 25.67 -15.80 12.45
CA GLN A 362 24.75 -16.22 11.40
C GLN A 362 23.33 -15.71 11.66
N PHE A 363 22.86 -15.79 12.89
CA PHE A 363 21.55 -15.29 13.31
C PHE A 363 21.45 -13.78 13.07
N ASP A 364 22.40 -12.98 13.56
CA ASP A 364 22.44 -11.52 13.37
C ASP A 364 22.53 -11.14 11.89
N SER A 365 23.29 -11.90 11.09
CA SER A 365 23.39 -11.68 9.63
C SER A 365 22.06 -11.86 8.89
N LYS A 366 21.10 -12.61 9.44
CA LYS A 366 19.76 -12.79 8.85
C LYS A 366 18.81 -11.64 9.12
N PHE A 367 19.09 -10.81 10.12
CA PHE A 367 18.23 -9.68 10.51
C PHE A 367 18.89 -8.32 10.30
N THR A 368 20.15 -8.29 9.85
CA THR A 368 20.82 -7.08 9.41
C THR A 368 20.54 -6.86 7.92
N TRP A 369 19.49 -6.10 7.63
CA TRP A 369 19.30 -5.55 6.29
C TRP A 369 20.41 -4.55 5.98
N PRO A 370 20.92 -4.49 4.74
CA PRO A 370 21.69 -3.33 4.31
C PRO A 370 20.78 -2.11 4.40
N LEU A 371 21.16 -1.15 5.26
CA LEU A 371 20.53 0.15 5.39
C LEU A 371 20.60 0.97 4.10
#